data_AF-A0A496WW39-F1
#
_entry.id   AF-A0A496WW39-F1
#
_cell.length_a   1.000
_cell.length_b   1.000
_cell.length_c   1.000
_cell.angle_alpha   90.00
_cell.angle_beta   90.00
_cell.angle_gamma   90.00
#
_symmetry.space_group_name_H-M   'P 1'
#
loop_
_entity.id
_entity.type
_entity.pdbx_description
1 polymer ?
#
loop_
_entity_poly.entity_id
_entity_poly.type
_entity_poly.pdbx_seq_one_letter_code
_entity_poly.pdbx_strand_id
1 'polypeptide(L)'
;MNPLTQLREAGHSVKLVDSNQIFVHPTPPAEWVPELRTMKTQIIEALKSEQQSMTEALEAAAQNLPITPAEIREALSPEDIEDWQNGEMSNENLAAFASVLVQRREMDQGKRPGDFTKHATCKHCGPVWLRFAGEVLGCPWCWNRARNRPIPRPYPIRCGDCMHFARLDHPHLGRCNKGEPEPAAGLWDTTEGLVIGGIAEKGRIKSLQVRIATENF
;
A
#
# COMPACT_ATOMS: atom_id res chain seq x y z
N MET A 1 13.55 18.33 34.52
CA MET A 1 12.68 18.49 33.35
C MET A 1 13.58 18.66 32.14
N ASN A 2 13.38 17.91 31.06
CA ASN A 2 14.28 17.95 29.89
C ASN A 2 14.10 19.30 29.16
N PRO A 3 15.18 20.03 28.80
CA PRO A 3 15.12 21.27 28.02
C PRO A 3 14.22 21.20 26.76
N LEU A 4 14.22 20.05 26.09
CA LEU A 4 13.38 19.79 24.91
C LEU A 4 11.89 19.79 25.26
N THR A 5 11.51 19.17 26.38
CA THR A 5 10.13 19.16 26.88
C THR A 5 9.66 20.57 27.22
N GLN A 6 10.51 21.37 27.89
CA GLN A 6 10.18 22.76 28.22
C GLN A 6 9.89 23.61 26.97
N LEU A 7 10.70 23.46 25.93
CA LEU A 7 10.46 24.14 24.65
C LEU A 7 9.14 23.74 24.01
N ARG A 8 8.79 22.44 24.03
CA ARG A 8 7.52 21.94 23.47
C ARG A 8 6.31 22.43 24.28
N GLU A 9 6.38 22.40 25.61
CA GLU A 9 5.34 22.93 26.51
C GLU A 9 5.12 24.43 26.31
N ALA A 10 6.17 25.17 25.94
CA ALA A 10 6.09 26.58 25.56
C ALA A 10 5.53 26.81 24.13
N GLY A 11 5.13 25.76 23.42
CA GLY A 11 4.56 25.84 22.08
C GLY A 11 5.60 25.92 20.96
N HIS A 12 6.86 25.57 21.21
CA HIS A 12 7.90 25.52 20.19
C HIS A 12 8.08 24.11 19.61
N SER A 13 8.04 24.02 18.28
CA SER A 13 8.55 22.87 17.53
C SER A 13 10.07 22.94 17.44
N VAL A 14 10.75 21.88 17.88
CA VAL A 14 12.21 21.77 17.83
C VAL A 14 12.59 20.64 16.89
N LYS A 15 13.47 20.92 15.91
CA LYS A 15 13.94 19.94 14.93
C LYS A 15 15.47 19.95 14.88
N LEU A 16 16.05 18.76 14.73
CA LEU A 16 17.48 18.63 14.43
C LEU A 16 17.70 18.90 12.93
N VAL A 17 18.58 19.84 12.60
CA VAL A 17 18.92 20.19 11.19
C VAL A 17 20.11 19.37 10.72
N ASP A 18 21.14 19.25 11.56
CA ASP A 18 22.31 18.42 11.34
C ASP A 18 22.83 17.87 12.69
N SER A 19 24.01 17.24 12.69
CA SER A 19 24.58 16.63 13.90
C SER A 19 24.84 17.60 15.07
N ASN A 20 24.86 18.91 14.82
CA ASN A 20 25.17 19.95 15.81
C ASN A 20 24.28 21.21 15.71
N GLN A 21 23.19 21.20 14.95
CA GLN A 21 22.30 22.35 14.77
C GLN A 21 20.85 21.98 15.02
N ILE A 22 20.15 22.84 15.77
CA ILE A 22 18.71 22.74 16.04
C ILE A 22 17.99 23.94 15.42
N PHE A 23 16.77 23.69 14.99
CA PHE A 23 15.81 24.69 14.54
C PHE A 23 14.65 24.73 15.53
N VAL A 24 14.25 25.93 15.94
CA VAL A 24 13.16 26.16 16.91
C VAL A 24 12.14 27.09 16.25
N HIS A 25 10.88 26.69 16.22
CA HIS A 25 9.78 27.47 15.65
C HIS A 25 8.53 27.47 16.55
N PRO A 26 7.89 28.62 16.82
CA PRO A 26 8.29 29.96 16.38
C PRO A 26 9.63 30.38 17.01
N THR A 27 10.26 31.43 16.49
CA THR A 27 11.54 31.93 17.03
C THR A 27 11.38 32.28 18.51
N PRO A 28 12.22 31.73 19.41
CA PRO A 28 12.11 31.98 20.84
C PRO A 28 12.45 33.45 21.19
N PRO A 29 11.94 33.99 22.30
CA PRO A 29 12.28 35.32 22.78
C PRO A 29 13.79 35.53 22.97
N ALA A 30 14.29 36.75 22.78
CA ALA A 30 15.72 37.05 22.79
C ALA A 30 16.38 36.73 24.14
N GLU A 31 15.62 36.86 25.23
CA GLU A 31 16.02 36.54 26.60
C GLU A 31 16.31 35.06 26.83
N TRP A 32 15.73 34.15 26.03
CA TRP A 32 15.96 32.71 26.16
C TRP A 32 17.25 32.26 25.45
N VAL A 33 17.77 33.06 24.51
CA VAL A 33 18.91 32.67 23.66
C VAL A 33 20.15 32.27 24.45
N PRO A 34 20.58 32.97 25.52
CA PRO A 34 21.75 32.57 26.31
C PRO A 34 21.57 31.21 27.00
N GLU A 35 20.38 30.94 27.52
CA GLU A 35 20.03 29.67 28.17
C GLU A 35 19.98 28.53 27.15
N LEU A 36 19.31 28.73 26.01
CA LEU A 36 19.27 27.75 24.93
C LEU A 36 20.64 27.42 24.36
N ARG A 37 21.56 28.40 24.30
CA ARG A 37 22.97 28.14 23.93
C ARG A 37 23.67 27.23 24.94
N THR A 38 23.37 27.39 26.23
CA THR A 38 23.95 26.57 27.31
C THR A 38 23.39 25.16 27.28
N MET A 39 22.09 25.00 27.03
CA MET A 39 21.40 23.70 26.96
C MET A 39 21.51 23.00 25.61
N LYS A 40 22.10 23.64 24.59
CA LYS A 40 22.13 23.16 23.20
C LYS A 40 22.52 21.69 23.07
N THR A 41 23.58 21.27 23.75
CA THR A 41 24.08 19.89 23.71
C THR A 41 23.04 18.89 24.23
N GLN A 42 22.39 19.21 25.36
CA GLN A 42 21.36 18.37 25.96
C GLN A 42 20.13 18.25 25.04
N ILE A 43 19.72 19.35 24.40
CA ILE A 43 18.62 19.34 23.43
C ILE A 43 18.96 18.46 22.23
N ILE A 44 20.18 18.57 21.69
CA ILE A 44 20.64 17.74 20.56
C ILE A 44 20.66 16.25 20.94
N GLU A 45 21.18 15.92 22.12
CA GLU A 45 21.23 14.54 22.62
C GLU A 45 19.82 13.96 22.80
N ALA A 46 18.90 14.73 23.39
CA ALA A 46 17.50 14.32 23.54
C ALA A 46 16.83 14.07 22.18
N LEU A 47 16.99 14.98 21.22
CA LEU A 47 16.46 14.82 19.86
C LEU A 47 17.04 13.58 19.15
N LYS A 48 18.35 13.32 19.30
CA LYS A 48 19.00 12.12 18.74
C LYS A 48 18.44 10.85 19.38
N SER A 49 18.26 10.85 20.70
CA SER A 49 17.67 9.73 21.43
C SER A 49 16.24 9.45 20.97
N GLU A 50 15.42 10.48 20.75
CA GLU A 50 14.06 10.32 20.22
C GLU A 50 14.04 9.79 18.79
N GLN A 51 14.91 10.32 17.92
CA GLN A 51 15.04 9.82 16.54
C GLN A 51 15.47 8.36 16.52
N GLN A 52 16.42 7.97 17.37
CA GLN A 52 16.85 6.58 17.51
C GLN A 52 15.71 5.69 18.00
N SER A 53 14.98 6.11 19.04
CA SER A 53 13.84 5.35 19.57
C SER A 53 12.75 5.15 18.52
N MET A 54 12.45 6.17 17.72
CA MET A 54 11.50 6.06 16.61
C MET A 54 12.01 5.08 15.55
N THR A 55 13.28 5.18 15.17
CA THR A 55 13.87 4.24 14.20
C THR A 55 13.77 2.79 14.68
N GLU A 56 14.12 2.52 15.93
CA GLU A 56 14.02 1.18 16.53
C GLU A 56 12.56 0.68 16.56
N ALA A 57 11.60 1.54 16.90
CA ALA A 57 10.18 1.19 16.89
C ALA A 57 9.66 0.87 15.48
N LEU A 58 10.07 1.65 14.47
CA LEU A 58 9.70 1.40 13.08
C LEU A 58 10.37 0.15 12.51
N GLU A 59 11.62 -0.13 12.90
CA GLU A 59 12.30 -1.39 12.58
C GLU A 59 11.58 -2.59 13.16
N ALA A 60 11.15 -2.50 14.42
CA ALA A 60 10.33 -3.52 15.06
C ALA A 60 8.96 -3.68 14.35
N ALA A 61 8.30 -2.58 13.99
CA ALA A 61 7.03 -2.60 13.28
C ALA A 61 7.14 -3.20 11.86
N ALA A 62 8.28 -3.01 11.20
CA ALA A 62 8.57 -3.58 9.88
C ALA A 62 9.00 -5.06 9.92
N GLN A 63 9.22 -5.63 11.11
CA GLN A 63 9.77 -6.96 11.25
C GLN A 63 8.87 -8.01 10.57
N ASN A 64 9.47 -8.83 9.69
CA ASN A 64 8.79 -9.86 8.88
C ASN A 64 7.78 -9.33 7.84
N LEU A 65 7.78 -8.02 7.56
CA LEU A 65 6.94 -7.42 6.53
C LEU A 65 7.78 -6.98 5.32
N PRO A 66 7.26 -7.04 4.09
CA PRO A 66 7.93 -6.53 2.89
C PRO A 66 7.77 -5.00 2.76
N ILE A 67 8.10 -4.27 3.83
CA ILE A 67 8.08 -2.81 3.90
C ILE A 67 9.29 -2.33 4.74
N THR A 68 9.84 -1.18 4.40
CA THR A 68 10.97 -0.58 5.12
C THR A 68 10.50 0.40 6.21
N PRO A 69 11.30 0.64 7.26
CA PRO A 69 11.00 1.67 8.27
C PRO A 69 10.82 3.07 7.66
N ALA A 70 11.57 3.40 6.61
CA ALA A 70 11.45 4.66 5.89
C ALA A 70 10.07 4.80 5.21
N GLU A 71 9.58 3.75 4.55
CA GLU A 71 8.25 3.76 3.93
C GLU A 71 7.12 3.89 4.97
N ILE A 72 7.27 3.27 6.15
CA ILE A 72 6.31 3.45 7.25
C ILE A 72 6.33 4.91 7.71
N ARG A 73 7.53 5.46 7.95
CA ARG A 73 7.71 6.84 8.40
C ARG A 73 7.14 7.87 7.42
N GLU A 74 7.33 7.67 6.11
CA GLU A 74 6.79 8.56 5.07
C GLU A 74 5.26 8.51 4.98
N ALA A 75 4.65 7.40 5.42
CA ALA A 75 3.20 7.23 5.42
C ALA A 75 2.52 7.78 6.68
N LEU A 76 3.26 7.96 7.78
CA LEU A 76 2.74 8.57 9.01
C LEU A 76 2.55 10.07 8.81
N SER A 77 1.42 10.59 9.31
CA SER A 77 1.21 12.03 9.40
C SER A 77 2.09 12.65 10.51
N PRO A 78 2.34 13.97 10.47
CA PRO A 78 2.97 14.66 11.59
C PRO A 78 2.27 14.41 12.93
N GLU A 79 0.94 14.33 12.92
CA GLU A 79 0.10 14.06 14.08
C GLU A 79 0.33 12.63 14.62
N ASP A 80 0.40 11.62 13.75
CA ASP A 80 0.68 10.24 14.17
C ASP A 80 2.07 10.12 14.84
N ILE A 81 3.06 10.88 14.34
CA ILE A 81 4.41 10.93 14.90
C ILE A 81 4.37 11.56 16.29
N GLU A 82 3.60 12.64 16.47
CA GLU A 82 3.42 13.31 17.75
C GLU A 82 2.69 12.42 18.76
N ASP A 83 1.60 11.77 18.36
CA ASP A 83 0.84 10.82 19.18
C ASP A 83 1.74 9.68 19.67
N TRP A 84 2.62 9.14 18.81
CA TRP A 84 3.59 8.13 19.22
C TRP A 84 4.62 8.69 20.21
N GLN A 85 5.16 9.89 19.98
CA GLN A 85 6.13 10.52 20.87
C GLN A 85 5.55 10.81 22.26
N ASN A 86 4.26 11.12 22.32
CA ASN A 86 3.51 11.36 23.56
C ASN A 86 3.04 10.05 24.23
N GLY A 87 3.24 8.90 23.59
CA GLY A 87 2.80 7.58 24.08
C GLY A 87 1.30 7.32 23.91
N GLU A 88 0.59 8.16 23.16
CA GLU A 88 -0.82 7.98 22.79
C GLU A 88 -0.99 6.89 21.71
N MET A 89 0.05 6.70 20.90
CA MET A 89 0.17 5.59 19.95
C MET A 89 1.22 4.59 20.40
N SER A 90 0.82 3.33 20.61
CA SER A 90 1.74 2.27 21.02
C SER A 90 2.52 1.67 19.83
N ASN A 91 3.58 0.92 20.13
CA ASN A 91 4.35 0.21 19.10
C ASN A 91 3.52 -0.88 18.39
N GLU A 92 2.53 -1.46 19.06
CA GLU A 92 1.58 -2.40 18.43
C GLU A 92 0.71 -1.70 17.39
N ASN A 93 0.32 -0.45 17.63
CA ASN A 93 -0.41 0.35 16.64
C ASN A 93 0.47 0.64 15.41
N LEU A 94 1.76 0.94 15.60
CA LEU A 94 2.71 1.08 14.48
C LEU A 94 2.86 -0.22 13.67
N ALA A 95 2.96 -1.37 14.34
CA ALA A 95 3.03 -2.67 13.66
C ALA A 95 1.74 -3.00 12.88
N ALA A 96 0.58 -2.68 13.45
CA ALA A 96 -0.71 -2.81 12.78
C ALA A 96 -0.80 -1.88 11.57
N PHE A 97 -0.34 -0.63 11.70
CA PHE A 97 -0.28 0.34 10.61
C PHE A 97 0.62 -0.15 9.46
N ALA A 98 1.83 -0.64 9.77
CA ALA A 98 2.74 -1.23 8.79
C ALA A 98 2.09 -2.39 8.02
N SER A 99 1.38 -3.27 8.73
CA SER A 99 0.63 -4.37 8.13
C SER A 99 -0.48 -3.89 7.17
N VAL A 100 -1.18 -2.81 7.53
CA VAL A 100 -2.20 -2.18 6.67
C VAL A 100 -1.57 -1.58 5.41
N LEU A 101 -0.39 -0.97 5.49
CA LEU A 101 0.33 -0.44 4.33
C LEU A 101 0.72 -1.55 3.34
N VAL A 102 1.22 -2.68 3.85
CA VAL A 102 1.53 -3.86 3.02
C VAL A 102 0.28 -4.38 2.33
N GLN A 103 -0.82 -4.59 3.07
CA GLN A 103 -2.09 -5.01 2.49
C GLN A 103 -2.59 -4.01 1.44
N ARG A 104 -2.43 -2.71 1.70
CA ARG A 104 -2.83 -1.69 0.73
C ARG A 104 -2.04 -1.78 -0.56
N ARG A 105 -0.73 -2.00 -0.48
CA ARG A 105 0.15 -2.22 -1.64
C ARG A 105 -0.28 -3.45 -2.44
N GLU A 106 -0.58 -4.56 -1.77
CA GLU A 106 -1.12 -5.76 -2.42
C GLU A 106 -2.42 -5.47 -3.16
N MET A 107 -3.35 -4.79 -2.49
CA MET A 107 -4.64 -4.42 -3.08
C MET A 107 -4.45 -3.50 -4.29
N ASP A 108 -3.59 -2.49 -4.21
CA ASP A 108 -3.29 -1.59 -5.34
C ASP A 108 -2.67 -2.31 -6.55
N GLN A 109 -1.99 -3.45 -6.32
CA GLN A 109 -1.48 -4.37 -7.36
C GLN A 109 -2.53 -5.35 -7.88
N GLY A 110 -3.76 -5.32 -7.35
CA GLY A 110 -4.83 -6.26 -7.68
C GLY A 110 -4.62 -7.66 -7.08
N LYS A 111 -3.74 -7.79 -6.07
CA LYS A 111 -3.58 -9.01 -5.29
C LYS A 111 -4.62 -9.06 -4.18
N ARG A 112 -5.00 -10.27 -3.80
CA ARG A 112 -5.90 -10.55 -2.69
C ARG A 112 -5.06 -10.75 -1.41
N PRO A 113 -5.22 -9.91 -0.37
CA PRO A 113 -4.60 -10.18 0.92
C PRO A 113 -5.06 -11.54 1.49
N GLY A 114 -4.19 -12.23 2.23
CA GLY A 114 -4.42 -13.62 2.64
C GLY A 114 -5.68 -13.83 3.50
N ASP A 115 -6.07 -12.83 4.29
CA ASP A 115 -7.21 -12.84 5.20
C ASP A 115 -8.56 -12.49 4.54
N PHE A 116 -8.54 -12.07 3.26
CA PHE A 116 -9.75 -11.76 2.49
C PHE A 116 -10.32 -13.04 1.88
N THR A 117 -11.01 -13.83 2.70
CA THR A 117 -11.42 -15.21 2.37
C THR A 117 -12.91 -15.37 2.03
N LYS A 118 -13.74 -14.34 2.22
CA LYS A 118 -15.20 -14.42 2.01
C LYS A 118 -15.58 -13.79 0.67
N HIS A 119 -16.59 -14.37 0.02
CA HIS A 119 -17.17 -13.79 -1.19
C HIS A 119 -18.18 -12.70 -0.82
N ALA A 120 -18.08 -11.56 -1.49
CA ALA A 120 -19.03 -10.46 -1.36
C ALA A 120 -19.31 -9.82 -2.71
N THR A 121 -20.39 -9.04 -2.79
CA THR A 121 -20.77 -8.30 -4.00
C THR A 121 -20.71 -6.81 -3.72
N CYS A 122 -19.83 -6.10 -4.42
CA CYS A 122 -19.76 -4.65 -4.40
C CYS A 122 -20.67 -4.06 -5.48
N LYS A 123 -21.51 -3.07 -5.15
CA LYS A 123 -22.39 -2.39 -6.14
C LYS A 123 -21.64 -1.73 -7.29
N HIS A 124 -20.36 -1.41 -7.11
CA HIS A 124 -19.50 -0.82 -8.14
C HIS A 124 -18.61 -1.84 -8.84
N CYS A 125 -17.96 -2.71 -8.07
CA CYS A 125 -16.97 -3.63 -8.65
C CYS A 125 -17.58 -4.97 -9.06
N GLY A 126 -18.74 -5.36 -8.57
CA GLY A 126 -19.26 -6.73 -8.68
C GLY A 126 -18.63 -7.68 -7.65
N PRO A 127 -18.46 -8.97 -7.99
CA PRO A 127 -17.92 -9.98 -7.07
C PRO A 127 -16.48 -9.70 -6.63
N VAL A 128 -16.23 -9.71 -5.33
CA VAL A 128 -14.93 -9.40 -4.71
C VAL A 128 -14.67 -10.29 -3.50
N TRP A 129 -13.41 -10.35 -3.07
CA TRP A 129 -12.99 -10.97 -1.81
C TRP A 129 -13.11 -9.98 -0.66
N LEU A 130 -13.66 -10.35 0.49
CA LEU A 130 -13.67 -9.51 1.70
C LEU A 130 -13.44 -10.38 2.95
N ARG A 131 -13.29 -9.75 4.12
CA ARG A 131 -13.28 -10.45 5.42
C ARG A 131 -14.65 -10.95 5.85
N PHE A 132 -15.71 -10.46 5.22
CA PHE A 132 -17.10 -10.80 5.49
C PHE A 132 -17.88 -11.03 4.19
N ALA A 133 -18.97 -11.78 4.25
CA ALA A 133 -19.84 -12.02 3.10
C ALA A 133 -20.97 -10.98 3.05
N GLY A 134 -21.62 -10.85 1.89
CA GLY A 134 -22.81 -10.00 1.71
C GLY A 134 -22.67 -8.98 0.58
N GLU A 135 -23.56 -8.00 0.57
CA GLU A 135 -23.50 -6.87 -0.36
C GLU A 135 -22.89 -5.64 0.31
N VAL A 136 -22.04 -4.92 -0.44
CA VAL A 136 -21.43 -3.67 0.02
C VAL A 136 -21.59 -2.57 -1.01
N LEU A 137 -21.73 -1.33 -0.56
CA LEU A 137 -21.75 -0.17 -1.45
C LEU A 137 -20.40 -0.01 -2.16
N GLY A 138 -19.30 -0.13 -1.41
CA GLY A 138 -17.93 -0.04 -1.92
C GLY A 138 -17.04 -1.15 -1.38
N CYS A 139 -15.97 -1.48 -2.13
CA CYS A 139 -14.92 -2.40 -1.68
C CYS A 139 -13.55 -1.71 -1.74
N PRO A 140 -12.50 -2.26 -1.10
CA PRO A 140 -11.17 -1.67 -1.11
C PRO A 140 -10.57 -1.46 -2.52
N TRP A 141 -10.98 -2.27 -3.51
CA TRP A 141 -10.53 -2.13 -4.91
C TRP A 141 -11.37 -1.18 -5.77
N CYS A 142 -12.35 -0.45 -5.21
CA CYS A 142 -13.07 0.57 -6.00
C CYS A 142 -12.12 1.62 -6.63
N TRP A 143 -11.03 1.95 -5.95
CA TRP A 143 -9.98 2.81 -6.49
C TRP A 143 -9.21 2.17 -7.63
N ASN A 144 -8.98 0.86 -7.59
CA ASN A 144 -8.41 0.13 -8.72
C ASN A 144 -9.34 0.20 -9.92
N ARG A 145 -10.65 -0.03 -9.72
CA ARG A 145 -11.64 0.12 -10.78
C ARG A 145 -11.57 1.51 -11.43
N ALA A 146 -11.59 2.57 -10.62
CA ALA A 146 -11.53 3.95 -11.11
C ALA A 146 -10.25 4.24 -11.91
N ARG A 147 -9.15 3.57 -11.59
CA ARG A 147 -7.84 3.70 -12.25
C ARG A 147 -7.57 2.61 -13.29
N ASN A 148 -8.57 1.83 -13.69
CA ASN A 148 -8.43 0.69 -14.60
C ASN A 148 -7.35 -0.33 -14.19
N ARG A 149 -7.11 -0.51 -12.88
CA ARG A 149 -6.19 -1.51 -12.32
C ARG A 149 -6.90 -2.84 -12.05
N PRO A 150 -6.17 -3.97 -11.98
CA PRO A 150 -6.76 -5.28 -11.72
C PRO A 150 -7.49 -5.38 -10.38
N ILE A 151 -8.52 -6.23 -10.33
CA ILE A 151 -9.32 -6.53 -9.13
C ILE A 151 -9.35 -8.05 -8.98
N PRO A 152 -8.90 -8.62 -7.85
CA PRO A 152 -8.95 -10.06 -7.64
C PRO A 152 -10.41 -10.51 -7.53
N ARG A 153 -10.80 -11.48 -8.36
CA ARG A 153 -12.18 -12.00 -8.41
C ARG A 153 -12.28 -13.36 -7.72
N PRO A 154 -13.38 -13.64 -7.01
CA PRO A 154 -13.60 -14.97 -6.43
C PRO A 154 -13.91 -16.05 -7.46
N TYR A 155 -14.46 -15.66 -8.61
CA TYR A 155 -14.70 -16.52 -9.76
C TYR A 155 -14.55 -15.70 -11.05
N PRO A 156 -14.31 -16.36 -12.19
CA PRO A 156 -14.30 -15.69 -13.50
C PRO A 156 -15.63 -14.97 -13.74
N ILE A 157 -15.56 -13.69 -14.10
CA ILE A 157 -16.74 -12.91 -14.52
C ILE A 157 -16.99 -13.23 -15.99
N ARG A 158 -18.22 -13.63 -16.32
CA ARG A 158 -18.61 -13.85 -17.71
C ARG A 158 -18.74 -12.50 -18.40
N CYS A 159 -18.45 -12.42 -19.70
CA CYS A 159 -18.64 -11.17 -20.44
C CYS A 159 -20.08 -10.66 -20.32
N GLY A 160 -21.09 -11.55 -20.31
CA GLY A 160 -22.49 -11.17 -20.10
C GLY A 160 -22.78 -10.46 -18.77
N ASP A 161 -21.96 -10.73 -17.75
CA ASP A 161 -22.06 -10.11 -16.42
C ASP A 161 -21.17 -8.87 -16.28
N CYS A 162 -20.34 -8.59 -17.30
CA CYS A 162 -19.45 -7.44 -17.30
C CYS A 162 -20.22 -6.18 -17.72
N MET A 163 -20.13 -5.12 -16.93
CA MET A 163 -20.76 -3.83 -17.25
C MET A 163 -20.26 -3.18 -18.56
N HIS A 164 -19.11 -3.62 -19.09
CA HIS A 164 -18.55 -3.11 -20.34
C HIS A 164 -19.01 -3.91 -21.56
N PHE A 165 -19.73 -5.01 -21.36
CA PHE A 165 -20.26 -5.81 -22.45
C PHE A 165 -21.45 -5.11 -23.09
N ALA A 166 -21.31 -4.78 -24.36
CA ALA A 166 -22.40 -4.33 -25.21
C ALA A 166 -22.84 -5.48 -26.11
N ARG A 167 -24.08 -5.91 -25.96
CA ARG A 167 -24.69 -6.87 -26.89
C ARG A 167 -24.71 -6.27 -28.30
N LEU A 168 -24.37 -7.10 -29.27
CA LEU A 168 -24.59 -6.83 -30.69
C LEU A 168 -25.99 -7.32 -31.07
N ASP A 169 -26.32 -7.29 -32.36
CA ASP A 169 -27.56 -7.85 -32.91
C ASP A 169 -27.53 -9.39 -32.94
N HIS A 170 -27.26 -9.99 -31.78
CA HIS A 170 -27.26 -11.43 -31.57
C HIS A 170 -27.52 -11.74 -30.08
N PRO A 171 -28.30 -12.78 -29.74
CA PRO A 171 -28.72 -13.05 -28.36
C PRO A 171 -27.58 -13.20 -27.36
N HIS A 172 -26.48 -13.81 -27.79
CA HIS A 172 -25.34 -14.16 -26.92
C HIS A 172 -24.04 -13.44 -27.26
N LEU A 173 -24.01 -12.65 -28.33
CA LEU A 173 -22.77 -12.06 -28.82
C LEU A 173 -22.72 -10.58 -28.46
N GLY A 174 -21.55 -10.13 -28.04
CA GLY A 174 -21.29 -8.73 -27.77
C GLY A 174 -19.84 -8.35 -27.97
N ARG A 175 -19.55 -7.11 -27.62
CA ARG A 175 -18.21 -6.51 -27.64
C ARG A 175 -17.90 -5.84 -26.30
N CYS A 176 -16.64 -5.65 -26.00
CA CYS A 176 -16.16 -4.88 -24.87
C CYS A 176 -16.08 -3.40 -25.26
N ASN A 177 -16.92 -2.55 -24.68
CA ASN A 177 -16.85 -1.10 -24.88
C ASN A 177 -15.56 -0.46 -24.36
N LYS A 178 -14.72 -1.20 -23.65
CA LYS A 178 -13.39 -0.74 -23.20
C LYS A 178 -12.29 -0.97 -24.25
N GLY A 179 -12.59 -1.72 -25.32
CA GLY A 179 -11.62 -2.02 -26.39
C GLY A 179 -10.53 -3.01 -25.98
N GLU A 180 -10.80 -3.87 -24.99
CA GLU A 180 -9.94 -5.02 -24.70
C GLU A 180 -9.91 -5.95 -25.93
N PRO A 181 -8.82 -6.70 -26.19
CA PRO A 181 -8.74 -7.59 -27.35
C PRO A 181 -9.92 -8.57 -27.40
N GLU A 182 -10.63 -8.59 -28.53
CA GLU A 182 -11.77 -9.46 -28.76
C GLU A 182 -11.39 -10.59 -29.72
N PRO A 183 -11.91 -11.82 -29.52
CA PRO A 183 -11.89 -12.83 -30.56
C PRO A 183 -12.53 -12.28 -31.84
N ALA A 184 -12.11 -12.74 -33.01
CA ALA A 184 -12.71 -12.32 -34.29
C ALA A 184 -14.22 -12.58 -34.36
N ALA A 185 -14.72 -13.54 -33.58
CA ALA A 185 -16.13 -13.87 -33.47
C ALA A 185 -16.90 -13.00 -32.44
N GLY A 186 -16.25 -12.08 -31.72
CA GLY A 186 -16.83 -11.31 -30.61
C GLY A 186 -16.77 -12.05 -29.26
N LEU A 187 -17.31 -11.42 -28.22
CA LEU A 187 -17.40 -11.98 -26.87
C LEU A 187 -18.76 -12.67 -26.66
N TRP A 188 -18.75 -13.89 -26.12
CA TRP A 188 -19.98 -14.59 -25.76
C TRP A 188 -20.42 -14.24 -24.33
N ASP A 189 -21.72 -14.06 -24.11
CA ASP A 189 -22.28 -13.71 -22.80
C ASP A 189 -22.24 -14.87 -21.78
N THR A 190 -22.11 -16.10 -22.29
CA THR A 190 -22.08 -17.36 -21.53
C THR A 190 -20.71 -18.06 -21.67
N THR A 191 -20.29 -18.77 -20.62
CA THR A 191 -18.96 -19.41 -20.52
C THR A 191 -18.77 -20.67 -21.38
N GLU A 192 -19.70 -21.00 -22.27
CA GLU A 192 -19.55 -22.20 -23.12
C GLU A 192 -18.44 -22.04 -24.19
N GLY A 193 -17.84 -20.85 -24.32
CA GLY A 193 -16.60 -20.62 -25.05
C GLY A 193 -15.49 -20.07 -24.15
N LEU A 194 -14.85 -20.94 -23.38
CA LEU A 194 -13.73 -20.59 -22.50
C LEU A 194 -12.50 -20.20 -23.35
N VAL A 195 -12.23 -18.90 -23.54
CA VAL A 195 -10.90 -18.45 -23.95
C VAL A 195 -10.05 -18.33 -22.70
N ILE A 196 -9.28 -19.38 -22.42
CA ILE A 196 -8.11 -19.30 -21.54
C ILE A 196 -7.06 -18.49 -22.31
N GLY A 197 -6.83 -17.24 -21.92
CA GLY A 197 -5.70 -16.44 -22.36
C GLY A 197 -5.41 -15.42 -21.25
N GLY A 198 -4.48 -15.64 -20.33
CA GLY A 198 -3.10 -15.99 -20.66
C GLY A 198 -2.46 -14.73 -21.23
N ILE A 199 -1.79 -13.98 -20.37
CA ILE A 199 -0.99 -12.82 -20.71
C ILE A 199 -0.18 -13.15 -21.97
N ALA A 200 -0.41 -12.41 -23.06
CA ALA A 200 0.41 -12.53 -24.26
C ALA A 200 1.83 -12.03 -23.92
N GLU A 201 2.69 -12.98 -23.57
CA GLU A 201 4.11 -12.79 -23.36
C GLU A 201 4.75 -12.43 -24.71
N LYS A 202 5.24 -11.19 -24.81
CA LYS A 202 5.96 -10.69 -25.98
C LYS A 202 7.26 -11.48 -26.16
N GLY A 203 7.28 -12.33 -27.18
CA GLY A 203 8.40 -12.46 -28.12
C GLY A 203 9.72 -13.06 -27.62
N ARG A 204 10.23 -13.98 -28.47
CA ARG A 204 11.56 -14.62 -28.47
C ARG A 204 11.79 -15.74 -27.45
N ILE A 205 11.54 -16.96 -27.92
CA ILE A 205 12.45 -18.08 -27.64
C ILE A 205 12.89 -18.66 -28.99
N LYS A 206 14.06 -18.23 -29.47
CA LYS A 206 14.94 -19.08 -30.29
C LYS A 206 15.92 -19.71 -29.32
N SER A 207 15.60 -20.90 -28.84
CA SER A 207 16.60 -21.84 -28.33
C SER A 207 16.04 -23.23 -28.51
N LEU A 208 16.39 -23.78 -29.67
CA LEU A 208 16.31 -25.18 -30.01
C LEU A 208 17.22 -25.95 -29.04
N GLN A 209 16.68 -26.77 -28.15
CA GLN A 209 17.45 -27.81 -27.49
C GLN A 209 16.60 -29.07 -27.36
N VAL A 210 16.85 -30.04 -28.24
CA VAL A 210 16.65 -31.46 -27.94
C VAL A 210 17.78 -32.23 -28.63
N ARG A 211 18.68 -32.82 -27.84
CA ARG A 211 18.83 -34.28 -27.71
C ARG A 211 19.98 -34.60 -26.75
N ILE A 212 19.61 -35.32 -25.70
CA ILE A 212 20.51 -36.18 -24.93
C ILE A 212 20.66 -37.47 -25.74
N ALA A 213 21.88 -37.94 -25.91
CA ALA A 213 22.20 -39.34 -26.08
C ALA A 213 23.48 -39.63 -25.28
N THR A 214 23.32 -40.54 -24.34
CA THR A 214 24.33 -41.26 -23.56
C THR A 214 25.27 -42.05 -24.46
N GLU A 215 26.57 -42.16 -24.12
CA GLU A 215 27.30 -43.44 -23.94
C GLU A 215 28.83 -43.23 -23.71
N ASN A 216 29.30 -43.88 -22.64
CA ASN A 216 30.61 -44.44 -22.33
C ASN A 216 31.77 -44.31 -23.36
N PHE A 217 32.89 -43.69 -22.95
CA PHE A 217 34.17 -44.31 -22.54
C PHE A 217 35.22 -43.22 -22.33
#